data_AF-A0AAF0YDN1-F1
#
_entry.id   AF-A0AAF0YDN1-F1
#
_cell.length_a   1.000
_cell.length_b   1.000
_cell.length_c   1.000
_cell.angle_alpha   90.00
_cell.angle_beta   90.00
_cell.angle_gamma   90.00
#
_symmetry.space_group_name_H-M   'P 1'
#
loop_
_entity.id
_entity.type
_entity.pdbx_description
1 polymer ?
#
loop_
_entity_poly.entity_id
_entity_poly.type
_entity_poly.pdbx_seq_one_letter_code
_entity_poly.pdbx_strand_id
1 'polypeptide(L)'
;MPDQITSRGVNNDGNKYDTRVDEAGNKGYHYSKYATHPRLMTDRSCDESYYYKNTNGSTYYNSGTGYTQYTSPSGGTTKTYTSPSGATTKSYTPAGGSGGSGGSGKGSGKK
;
A
#
# COMPACT_ATOMS: atom_id res chain seq x y z
N MET A 1 21.47 2.55 13.34
CA MET A 1 22.03 1.71 12.25
C MET A 1 20.96 1.40 11.22
N PRO A 2 21.29 0.88 10.02
CA PRO A 2 20.27 0.42 9.06
C PRO A 2 19.50 -0.80 9.59
N ASP A 3 18.22 -0.92 9.24
CA ASP A 3 17.38 -2.09 9.56
C ASP A 3 18.04 -3.40 9.07
N GLN A 4 17.95 -4.46 9.86
CA GLN A 4 18.46 -5.79 9.51
C GLN A 4 17.34 -6.70 8.99
N ILE A 5 17.48 -7.22 7.77
CA ILE A 5 16.56 -8.22 7.22
C ILE A 5 16.77 -9.54 7.95
N THR A 6 15.70 -10.07 8.57
CA THR A 6 15.72 -11.31 9.35
C THR A 6 15.21 -12.52 8.57
N SER A 7 14.34 -12.29 7.59
CA SER A 7 13.85 -13.34 6.70
C SER A 7 13.43 -12.71 5.37
N ARG A 8 13.53 -13.49 4.29
CA ARG A 8 13.07 -13.10 2.96
C ARG A 8 12.59 -14.33 2.21
N GLY A 9 11.64 -14.14 1.32
CA GLY A 9 11.12 -15.22 0.48
C GLY A 9 10.41 -14.70 -0.75
N VAL A 10 10.11 -15.66 -1.62
CA VAL A 10 9.29 -15.47 -2.81
C VAL A 10 8.21 -16.56 -2.77
N ASN A 11 6.95 -16.18 -2.95
CA ASN A 11 5.86 -17.17 -3.03
C ASN A 11 5.75 -17.74 -4.46
N ASN A 12 4.87 -18.73 -4.64
CA ASN A 12 4.69 -19.39 -5.94
C ASN A 12 4.20 -18.45 -7.06
N ASP A 13 3.60 -17.30 -6.70
CA ASP A 13 3.13 -16.29 -7.65
C ASP A 13 4.23 -15.29 -8.06
N GLY A 14 5.41 -15.40 -7.45
CA GLY A 14 6.53 -14.48 -7.66
C GLY A 14 6.56 -13.28 -6.71
N ASN A 15 5.61 -13.17 -5.77
CA ASN A 15 5.56 -12.08 -4.80
C ASN A 15 6.73 -12.19 -3.82
N LYS A 16 7.43 -11.07 -3.62
CA LYS A 16 8.59 -11.00 -2.72
C LYS A 16 8.16 -10.45 -1.37
N TYR A 17 8.68 -11.04 -0.31
CA TYR A 17 8.47 -10.53 1.05
C TYR A 17 9.76 -10.60 1.86
N ASP A 18 9.88 -9.69 2.81
CA ASP A 18 10.93 -9.72 3.82
C ASP A 18 10.42 -9.23 5.18
N THR A 19 10.98 -9.78 6.23
CA THR A 19 10.87 -9.26 7.59
C THR A 19 12.18 -8.64 7.98
N ARG A 20 12.11 -7.56 8.76
CA ARG A 20 13.29 -6.84 9.23
C ARG A 20 13.12 -6.40 10.67
N VAL A 21 14.23 -6.17 11.36
CA VAL A 21 14.25 -5.66 12.73
C VAL A 21 15.23 -4.51 12.84
N ASP A 22 14.91 -3.54 13.69
CA ASP A 22 15.87 -2.50 14.08
C ASP A 22 16.64 -2.93 15.34
N GLU A 23 17.57 -2.08 15.78
CA GLU A 23 18.38 -2.30 16.98
C GLU A 23 17.55 -2.36 18.27
N ALA A 24 16.36 -1.74 18.28
CA ALA A 24 15.42 -1.77 19.39
C ALA A 24 14.51 -3.01 19.37
N GLY A 25 14.64 -3.89 18.36
CA GLY A 25 13.83 -5.08 18.18
C GLY A 25 12.44 -4.82 17.57
N ASN A 26 12.17 -3.61 17.07
CA ASN A 26 10.93 -3.31 16.37
C ASN A 26 10.89 -4.05 15.04
N LYS A 27 9.72 -4.60 14.71
CA LYS A 27 9.55 -5.45 13.52
C LYS A 27 9.00 -4.65 12.35
N GLY A 28 9.75 -4.64 11.26
CA GLY A 28 9.31 -4.21 9.94
C GLY A 28 8.94 -5.39 9.03
N TYR A 29 8.14 -5.10 8.03
CA TYR A 29 7.72 -6.05 7.00
C TYR A 29 7.63 -5.35 5.66
N HIS A 30 8.11 -5.99 4.61
CA HIS A 30 7.96 -5.51 3.26
C HIS A 30 7.40 -6.62 2.39
N TYR A 31 6.45 -6.25 1.55
CA TYR A 31 5.80 -7.11 0.59
C TYR A 31 5.70 -6.36 -0.73
N SER A 32 6.12 -6.99 -1.82
CA SER A 32 5.94 -6.47 -3.17
C SER A 32 5.36 -7.57 -4.04
N LYS A 33 4.23 -7.27 -4.69
CA LYS A 33 3.74 -8.15 -5.74
C LYS A 33 4.62 -7.93 -6.97
N TYR A 34 5.19 -9.02 -7.47
CA TYR A 34 5.99 -8.96 -8.67
C TYR A 34 5.02 -9.15 -9.83
N ALA A 35 5.03 -8.24 -10.79
CA ALA A 35 4.29 -8.45 -12.01
C ALA A 35 5.06 -9.48 -12.86
N THR A 36 4.68 -10.74 -12.73
CA THR A 36 5.38 -11.86 -13.33
C THR A 36 5.11 -11.96 -14.83
N HIS A 37 5.46 -10.98 -15.68
CA HIS A 37 5.44 -11.14 -17.15
C HIS A 37 6.46 -10.24 -17.90
N PRO A 38 7.72 -10.67 -18.08
CA PRO A 38 8.73 -9.90 -18.83
C PRO A 38 8.70 -10.14 -20.36
N ARG A 39 7.60 -10.61 -20.98
CA ARG A 39 7.64 -10.82 -22.44
C ARG A 39 6.47 -10.32 -23.28
N LEU A 40 5.34 -9.93 -22.69
CA LEU A 40 4.23 -9.31 -23.43
C LEU A 40 3.46 -8.33 -22.54
N MET A 41 4.10 -7.23 -22.13
CA MET A 41 3.38 -6.07 -21.58
C MET A 41 3.06 -5.09 -22.70
N THR A 42 2.12 -5.48 -23.58
CA THR A 42 1.42 -4.55 -24.48
C THR A 42 0.24 -3.88 -23.78
N ASP A 43 -0.16 -4.40 -22.63
CA ASP A 43 -1.15 -3.85 -21.71
C ASP A 43 -0.41 -3.19 -20.52
N ARG A 44 -0.73 -1.93 -20.24
CA ARG A 44 -0.15 -1.09 -19.20
C ARG A 44 -0.85 -1.32 -17.85
N SER A 45 -1.01 -2.57 -17.43
CA SER A 45 -1.50 -2.88 -16.08
C SER A 45 -0.52 -3.80 -15.37
N CYS A 46 0.68 -3.26 -15.18
CA CYS A 46 1.57 -3.70 -14.11
C CYS A 46 0.95 -3.22 -12.80
N ASP A 47 0.04 -4.00 -12.22
CA ASP A 47 -0.37 -3.74 -10.85
C ASP A 47 0.83 -4.10 -9.96
N GLU A 48 1.79 -3.19 -9.76
CA GLU A 48 2.87 -3.35 -8.80
C GLU A 48 2.42 -2.75 -7.47
N SER A 49 1.60 -3.50 -6.73
CA SER A 49 1.30 -3.17 -5.34
C SER A 49 2.44 -3.55 -4.47
N TYR A 50 2.71 -2.69 -3.51
CA TYR A 50 3.66 -2.98 -2.46
C TYR A 50 3.12 -2.45 -1.15
N TYR A 51 3.56 -3.10 -0.09
CA TYR A 51 3.28 -2.73 1.27
C TYR A 51 4.58 -2.72 2.06
N TYR A 52 4.80 -1.62 2.77
CA TYR A 52 5.88 -1.44 3.71
C TYR A 52 5.29 -1.19 5.09
N LYS A 53 5.81 -1.89 6.08
CA LYS A 53 5.74 -1.54 7.49
C LYS A 53 7.17 -1.34 7.96
N ASN A 54 7.51 -0.11 8.27
CA ASN A 54 8.83 0.23 8.77
C ASN A 54 8.92 -0.13 10.26
N THR A 55 10.15 -0.32 10.73
CA THR A 55 10.48 -0.58 12.14
C THR A 55 10.01 0.54 13.05
N ASN A 56 10.03 1.79 12.56
CA ASN A 56 9.49 2.95 13.27
C ASN A 56 7.95 2.99 13.41
N GLY A 57 7.22 1.99 12.91
CA GLY A 57 5.76 1.91 13.00
C GLY A 57 4.99 2.60 11.86
N SER A 58 5.67 3.32 10.97
CA SER A 58 5.03 3.86 9.77
C SER A 58 4.71 2.76 8.76
N THR A 59 3.66 2.97 7.97
CA THR A 59 3.29 2.06 6.88
C THR A 59 3.10 2.80 5.57
N TYR A 60 3.44 2.15 4.47
CA TYR A 60 3.16 2.63 3.13
C TYR A 60 2.48 1.52 2.33
N TYR A 61 1.44 1.85 1.60
CA TYR A 61 0.70 0.94 0.75
C TYR A 61 0.54 1.56 -0.63
N ASN A 62 0.82 0.81 -1.68
CA ASN A 62 0.50 1.12 -3.05
C ASN A 62 -0.34 -0.02 -3.61
N SER A 63 -1.45 0.28 -4.26
CA SER A 63 -2.34 -0.72 -4.88
C SER A 63 -1.85 -1.23 -6.24
N GLY A 64 -0.93 -0.51 -6.89
CA GLY A 64 -0.58 -0.68 -8.31
C GLY A 64 -1.54 0.04 -9.26
N THR A 65 -2.77 0.33 -8.83
CA THR A 65 -3.85 0.89 -9.65
C THR A 65 -4.08 2.39 -9.38
N GLY A 66 -3.02 3.12 -9.03
CA GLY A 66 -3.08 4.58 -8.81
C GLY A 66 -3.53 5.01 -7.40
N TYR A 67 -3.77 4.09 -6.47
CA TYR A 67 -3.98 4.43 -5.06
C TYR A 67 -2.73 4.19 -4.21
N THR A 68 -2.33 5.19 -3.43
CA THR A 68 -1.32 5.06 -2.38
C THR A 68 -1.82 5.56 -1.04
N GLN A 69 -1.32 4.96 0.04
CA GLN A 69 -1.59 5.36 1.41
C GLN A 69 -0.29 5.33 2.21
N TYR A 70 0.05 6.44 2.84
CA TYR A 70 1.07 6.51 3.87
C TYR A 70 0.42 6.70 5.23
N THR A 71 0.88 5.98 6.25
CA THR A 71 0.48 6.17 7.65
C THR A 71 1.72 6.40 8.49
N SER A 72 1.79 7.54 9.16
CA SER A 72 2.89 7.89 10.06
C SER A 72 2.90 7.01 11.31
N PRO A 73 4.01 6.96 12.06
CA PRO A 73 4.05 6.25 13.35
C PRO A 73 3.02 6.76 14.35
N SER A 74 2.67 8.04 14.26
CA SER A 74 1.64 8.70 15.07
C SER A 74 0.20 8.40 14.61
N GLY A 75 0.01 7.58 13.58
CA GLY A 75 -1.30 7.17 13.05
C GLY A 75 -1.91 8.12 12.01
N GLY A 76 -1.27 9.26 11.74
CA GLY A 76 -1.70 10.19 10.69
C GLY A 76 -1.62 9.54 9.32
N THR A 77 -2.70 9.58 8.54
CA THR A 77 -2.76 8.89 7.24
C THR A 77 -2.90 9.90 6.10
N THR A 78 -2.11 9.72 5.05
CA THR A 78 -2.22 10.47 3.79
C THR A 78 -2.56 9.50 2.68
N LYS A 79 -3.64 9.77 1.95
CA LYS A 79 -4.09 8.97 0.80
C LYS A 79 -3.96 9.78 -0.48
N THR A 80 -3.50 9.15 -1.55
CA THR A 80 -3.37 9.76 -2.87
C THR A 80 -4.05 8.88 -3.91
N TYR A 81 -4.81 9.50 -4.80
CA TYR A 81 -5.44 8.84 -5.94
C TYR A 81 -4.95 9.51 -7.23
N THR A 82 -4.24 8.72 -8.04
CA THR A 82 -3.81 9.11 -9.38
C THR A 82 -4.84 8.60 -10.36
N SER A 83 -5.65 9.51 -10.89
CA SER A 83 -6.50 9.19 -12.04
C SER A 83 -5.61 8.96 -13.27
N PRO A 84 -5.96 8.03 -14.19
CA PRO A 84 -5.15 7.69 -15.37
C PRO A 84 -4.88 8.85 -16.33
N SER A 85 -5.47 10.03 -16.12
CA SER A 85 -5.25 11.25 -16.90
C SER A 85 -4.18 12.20 -16.34
N GLY A 86 -3.36 11.78 -15.37
CA GLY A 86 -2.29 12.62 -14.78
C GLY A 86 -2.80 13.71 -13.84
N ALA A 87 -4.07 13.66 -13.44
CA ALA A 87 -4.64 14.59 -12.47
C ALA A 87 -4.39 14.09 -11.03
N THR A 88 -3.35 14.65 -10.39
CA THR A 88 -3.09 14.49 -8.95
C THR A 88 -4.29 15.01 -8.16
N THR A 89 -5.11 14.12 -7.61
CA THR A 89 -6.32 14.53 -6.87
C THR A 89 -6.13 14.32 -5.37
N LYS A 90 -6.17 15.46 -4.66
CA LYS A 90 -6.39 15.70 -3.22
C LYS A 90 -5.82 14.68 -2.23
N SER A 91 -4.69 15.06 -1.62
CA SER A 91 -4.25 14.56 -0.31
C SER A 91 -5.33 14.80 0.73
N TYR A 92 -5.87 13.73 1.31
CA TYR A 92 -6.75 13.84 2.48
C TYR A 92 -5.96 13.39 3.70
N THR A 93 -5.67 14.32 4.61
CA THR A 93 -5.23 14.06 5.98
C THR A 93 -6.47 14.07 6.88
N PRO A 94 -6.98 12.93 7.38
CA PRO A 94 -7.94 12.97 8.45
C PRO A 94 -7.21 13.41 9.71
N ALA A 95 -7.47 14.65 10.15
CA ALA A 95 -7.18 15.08 11.50
C ALA A 95 -8.01 14.21 12.46
N GLY A 96 -7.39 13.79 13.56
CA GLY A 96 -8.05 12.96 14.58
C GLY A 96 -9.42 13.52 14.96
N GLY A 97 -10.41 12.64 15.08
CA GLY A 97 -11.75 13.05 15.45
C GLY A 97 -12.78 11.94 15.22
N SER A 98 -13.32 11.46 16.32
CA SER A 98 -14.44 10.55 16.45
C SER A 98 -15.63 10.79 15.49
N GLY A 99 -16.23 9.69 15.04
CA GLY A 99 -17.69 9.60 14.92
C GLY A 99 -18.26 9.46 13.51
N GLY A 100 -19.07 8.41 13.32
CA GLY A 100 -20.24 8.48 12.45
C GLY A 100 -20.26 7.55 11.24
N SER A 101 -20.91 6.38 11.43
CA SER A 101 -21.77 5.62 10.50
C SER A 101 -21.51 5.74 8.98
N GLY A 102 -21.24 4.66 8.26
CA GLY A 102 -22.17 3.54 8.11
C GLY A 102 -23.16 3.84 6.97
N GLY A 103 -23.00 3.19 5.83
CA GLY A 103 -23.90 3.35 4.68
C GLY A 103 -23.57 2.41 3.52
N SER A 104 -23.93 1.14 3.67
CA SER A 104 -23.89 0.11 2.63
C SER A 104 -25.24 0.00 1.91
N GLY A 105 -25.22 -0.13 0.57
CA GLY A 105 -26.30 -0.68 -0.28
C GLY A 105 -27.45 0.29 -0.62
N LYS A 106 -28.19 0.17 -1.73
CA LYS A 106 -28.40 -0.87 -2.75
C LYS A 106 -28.86 -0.21 -4.06
N GLY A 107 -28.74 -0.91 -5.18
CA GLY A 107 -29.14 -0.43 -6.52
C GLY A 107 -30.63 -0.59 -6.89
N SER A 108 -30.85 -0.54 -8.21
CA SER A 108 -32.03 -0.90 -9.04
C SER A 108 -32.95 0.22 -9.53
N GLY A 109 -33.20 0.20 -10.86
CA GLY A 109 -34.42 0.66 -11.51
C GLY A 109 -34.37 1.99 -12.28
N LYS A 110 -34.17 1.95 -13.61
CA LYS A 110 -34.70 2.97 -14.52
C LYS A 110 -35.74 2.32 -15.44
N LYS A 111 -36.92 2.95 -15.44
CA LYS A 111 -38.06 2.69 -16.33
C LYS A 111 -37.74 3.12 -17.76
#